data_AF-A0A4Q9M1X9-F1
#
_entry.id   AF-A0A4Q9M1X9-F1
#
_cell.length_a   1.000
_cell.length_b   1.000
_cell.length_c   1.000
_cell.angle_alpha   90.00
_cell.angle_beta   90.00
_cell.angle_gamma   90.00
#
_symmetry.space_group_name_H-M   'P 1'
#
loop_
_entity.id
_entity.type
_entity.pdbx_description
1 polymer ?
#
loop_
_entity_poly.entity_id
_entity_poly.type
_entity_poly.pdbx_seq_one_letter_code
_entity_poly.pdbx_strand_id
1 'polypeptide(L)'
;MNRTQDFLSLIDLEKNIEIKKNKKEKFYDSFLKDINILQNKIKKSGRYEEILILDEAYTSLSNKISGLFQVIEIDTSLNEGLHFEGIKKILNNKLQSVQMLLQEKKSTFLSTTITDLEPEKPIIYKRIEDTSQLFLMEEENKKIMESLTTIDYSLKKTRKRIMDIQSIQDIIGLHLYAQDERIDCIIDTTSDTKKNVIGSKSFLDKNKAMGKAIRRIVFIILLCLSFVLLFLHFYH
;
A
#
# COMPACT_ATOMS: atom_id res chain seq x y z
N MET A 1 42.28 52.72 8.13
CA MET A 1 41.81 51.38 7.70
C MET A 1 40.28 51.42 7.65
N ASN A 2 39.70 51.41 6.45
CA ASN A 2 38.30 51.77 6.24
C ASN A 2 37.43 50.51 6.34
N ARG A 3 36.95 50.20 7.54
CA ARG A 3 36.19 48.97 7.87
C ARG A 3 34.99 48.72 6.94
N THR A 4 34.42 49.78 6.38
CA THR A 4 33.31 49.73 5.44
C THR A 4 33.72 49.13 4.09
N GLN A 5 34.95 49.37 3.64
CA GLN A 5 35.48 48.78 2.41
C GLN A 5 35.85 47.30 2.62
N ASP A 6 36.36 46.93 3.80
CA ASP A 6 36.59 45.52 4.15
C ASP A 6 35.26 44.76 4.22
N PHE A 7 34.21 45.35 4.80
CA PHE A 7 32.87 44.74 4.88
C PHE A 7 32.22 44.61 3.49
N LEU A 8 32.37 45.62 2.62
CA LEU A 8 31.91 45.54 1.24
C LEU A 8 32.68 44.49 0.44
N SER A 9 33.98 44.33 0.68
CA SER A 9 34.79 43.28 0.05
C SER A 9 34.36 41.88 0.48
N LEU A 10 33.91 41.70 1.74
CA LEU A 10 33.34 40.45 2.23
C LEU A 10 31.96 40.15 1.63
N ILE A 11 31.12 41.17 1.45
CA ILE A 11 29.81 41.03 0.78
C ILE A 11 29.97 40.75 -0.72
N ASP A 12 30.94 41.38 -1.38
CA ASP A 12 31.25 41.07 -2.78
C ASP A 12 31.97 39.73 -2.92
N LEU A 13 32.68 39.25 -1.89
CA LEU A 13 33.15 37.86 -1.82
C LEU A 13 31.97 36.88 -1.64
N GLU A 14 30.93 37.22 -0.86
CA GLU A 14 29.71 36.40 -0.79
C GLU A 14 28.94 36.37 -2.11
N LYS A 15 28.97 37.46 -2.90
CA LYS A 15 28.40 37.49 -4.26
C LYS A 15 29.29 36.80 -5.31
N ASN A 16 30.61 36.82 -5.12
CA ASN A 16 31.61 36.19 -6.00
C ASN A 16 32.03 34.78 -5.54
N ILE A 17 31.42 34.24 -4.48
CA ILE A 17 31.12 32.82 -4.46
C ILE A 17 30.03 32.66 -5.53
N GLU A 18 30.48 32.70 -6.80
CA GLU A 18 29.94 31.84 -7.82
C GLU A 18 29.84 30.48 -7.14
N ILE A 19 28.65 30.20 -6.64
CA ILE A 19 28.20 28.86 -6.46
C ILE A 19 28.21 28.32 -7.89
N LYS A 20 29.39 27.85 -8.35
CA LYS A 20 29.56 26.79 -9.33
C LYS A 20 28.93 25.54 -8.73
N LYS A 21 27.63 25.62 -8.45
CA LYS A 21 26.73 24.50 -8.40
C LYS A 21 26.68 24.04 -9.84
N ASN A 22 27.62 23.16 -10.18
CA ASN A 22 27.16 21.91 -10.76
C ASN A 22 26.21 21.27 -9.71
N LYS A 23 25.00 21.84 -9.58
CA LYS A 23 23.91 21.25 -8.82
C LYS A 23 23.58 20.04 -9.68
N LYS A 24 24.10 18.87 -9.30
CA LYS A 24 23.54 17.62 -9.81
C LYS A 24 22.03 17.76 -9.63
N GLU A 25 21.28 17.75 -10.72
CA GLU A 25 19.82 17.90 -10.66
C GLU A 25 19.32 16.86 -9.67
N LYS A 26 18.75 17.34 -8.56
CA LYS A 26 18.21 16.43 -7.58
C LYS A 26 16.91 15.88 -8.17
N PHE A 27 16.60 14.63 -7.87
CA PHE A 27 15.42 13.95 -8.40
C PHE A 27 14.12 14.75 -8.27
N TYR A 28 13.95 15.44 -7.13
CA TYR A 28 12.77 16.27 -6.86
C TYR A 28 12.72 17.60 -7.63
N ASP A 29 13.83 18.06 -8.21
CA ASP A 29 13.87 19.28 -9.04
C ASP A 29 13.09 19.07 -10.36
N SER A 30 13.02 17.83 -10.88
CA SER A 30 12.20 17.50 -12.05
C SER A 30 10.71 17.68 -11.77
N PHE A 31 10.21 17.13 -10.65
CA PHE A 31 8.81 17.29 -10.27
C PHE A 31 8.44 18.75 -10.01
N LEU A 32 9.35 19.53 -9.42
CA LEU A 32 9.12 20.97 -9.24
C LEU A 32 8.99 21.71 -10.58
N LYS A 33 9.82 21.35 -11.59
CA LYS A 33 9.70 21.90 -12.94
C LYS A 33 8.36 21.52 -13.57
N ASP A 34 7.97 20.26 -13.49
CA ASP A 34 6.71 19.76 -14.07
C ASP A 34 5.49 20.42 -13.43
N ILE A 35 5.48 20.55 -12.10
CA ILE A 35 4.42 21.25 -11.35
C ILE A 35 4.34 22.72 -11.79
N ASN A 36 5.47 23.41 -11.93
CA ASN A 36 5.49 24.82 -12.35
C ASN A 36 5.03 24.99 -13.82
N ILE A 37 5.41 24.07 -14.71
CA ILE A 37 4.94 24.06 -16.11
C ILE A 37 3.42 23.90 -16.14
N LEU A 38 2.90 22.94 -15.36
CA LEU A 38 1.46 22.68 -15.26
C LEU A 38 0.72 23.89 -14.69
N GLN A 39 1.24 24.50 -13.62
CA GLN A 39 0.69 25.72 -13.03
C GLN A 39 0.61 26.87 -14.05
N ASN A 40 1.66 27.06 -14.86
CA ASN A 40 1.68 28.10 -15.88
C ASN A 40 0.71 27.81 -17.04
N LYS A 41 0.52 26.53 -17.40
CA LYS A 41 -0.47 26.12 -18.42
C LYS A 41 -1.91 26.37 -17.93
N ILE A 42 -2.21 26.04 -16.67
CA ILE A 42 -3.53 26.29 -16.04
C ILE A 42 -3.84 27.80 -15.96
N LYS A 43 -2.82 28.63 -15.73
CA LYS A 43 -2.99 30.10 -15.75
C LYS A 43 -3.30 30.64 -17.14
N LYS A 44 -2.79 30.01 -18.21
CA LYS A 44 -2.94 30.44 -19.60
C LYS A 44 -4.14 29.82 -20.32
N SER A 45 -4.69 28.71 -19.82
CA SER A 45 -5.81 28.02 -20.44
C SER A 45 -7.10 28.83 -20.37
N GLY A 46 -7.75 29.00 -21.52
CA GLY A 46 -9.00 29.76 -21.66
C GLY A 46 -10.22 28.91 -22.01
N ARG A 47 -10.04 27.64 -22.39
CA ARG A 47 -11.13 26.72 -22.75
C ARG A 47 -11.32 25.63 -21.69
N TYR A 48 -12.57 25.23 -21.47
CA TYR A 48 -12.90 24.18 -20.49
C TYR A 48 -12.31 22.81 -20.87
N GLU A 49 -12.31 22.47 -22.17
CA GLU A 49 -11.70 21.23 -22.68
C GLU A 49 -10.19 21.15 -22.36
N GLU A 50 -9.46 22.25 -22.52
CA GLU A 50 -8.05 22.35 -22.16
C GLU A 50 -7.83 22.16 -20.66
N ILE A 51 -8.75 22.66 -19.83
CA ILE A 51 -8.71 22.49 -18.36
C ILE A 51 -8.96 21.04 -17.97
N LEU A 52 -9.82 20.30 -18.67
CA LEU A 52 -10.03 18.87 -18.44
C LEU A 52 -8.78 18.05 -18.78
N ILE A 53 -8.12 18.35 -19.91
CA ILE A 53 -6.85 17.70 -20.27
C ILE A 53 -5.76 18.00 -19.23
N LEU A 54 -5.72 19.24 -18.72
CA LEU A 54 -4.78 19.63 -17.66
C LEU A 54 -5.10 18.97 -16.31
N ASP A 55 -6.35 18.63 -16.04
CA ASP A 55 -6.80 17.88 -14.85
C ASP A 55 -6.36 16.41 -14.89
N GLU A 56 -6.44 15.80 -16.07
CA GLU A 56 -5.90 14.46 -16.30
C GLU A 56 -4.37 14.44 -16.14
N ALA A 57 -3.68 15.44 -16.70
CA ALA A 57 -2.24 15.61 -16.53
C ALA A 57 -1.83 15.85 -15.07
N TYR A 58 -2.61 16.63 -14.31
CA TYR A 58 -2.44 16.80 -12.87
C TYR A 58 -2.58 15.47 -12.12
N THR A 59 -3.61 14.69 -12.45
CA THR A 59 -3.90 13.41 -11.81
C THR A 59 -2.77 12.40 -12.07
N SER A 60 -2.26 12.33 -13.31
CA SER A 60 -1.11 11.50 -13.67
C SER A 60 0.15 11.89 -12.88
N LEU A 61 0.44 13.20 -12.79
CA LEU A 61 1.60 13.71 -12.05
C LEU A 61 1.48 13.46 -10.54
N SER A 62 0.30 13.68 -9.97
CA SER A 62 0.00 13.42 -8.56
C SER A 62 0.17 11.95 -8.20
N ASN A 63 -0.31 11.05 -9.05
CA ASN A 63 -0.15 9.59 -8.86
C ASN A 63 1.31 9.16 -8.96
N LYS A 64 2.09 9.71 -9.90
CA LYS A 64 3.54 9.47 -10.00
C LYS A 64 4.29 9.90 -8.74
N ILE A 65 4.01 11.10 -8.24
CA ILE A 65 4.64 11.64 -7.03
C ILE A 65 4.25 10.81 -5.80
N SER A 66 2.98 10.42 -5.69
CA SER A 66 2.46 9.63 -4.57
C SER A 66 3.05 8.21 -4.55
N GLY A 67 3.12 7.54 -5.71
CA GLY A 67 3.70 6.20 -5.82
C GLY A 67 5.18 6.16 -5.47
N LEU A 68 5.96 7.17 -5.88
CA LEU A 68 7.37 7.29 -5.50
C LEU A 68 7.56 7.47 -3.99
N PHE A 69 6.70 8.26 -3.34
CA PHE A 69 6.78 8.46 -1.90
C PHE A 69 6.24 7.30 -1.04
N GLN A 70 5.58 6.31 -1.65
CA GLN A 70 5.18 5.07 -0.98
C GLN A 70 6.28 4.01 -1.03
N VAL A 71 7.06 3.96 -2.13
CA VAL A 71 8.16 2.99 -2.32
C VAL A 71 9.41 3.39 -1.54
N ILE A 72 9.58 4.69 -1.26
CA ILE A 72 10.74 5.22 -0.53
C ILE A 72 10.43 5.21 0.98
N GLU A 73 10.45 4.03 1.61
CA GLU A 73 10.67 3.88 3.05
C GLU A 73 12.17 3.97 3.31
N ILE A 74 12.61 5.07 3.94
CA ILE A 74 14.03 5.41 4.07
C ILE A 74 14.56 4.85 5.40
N ASP A 75 15.25 3.72 5.35
CA ASP A 75 16.14 3.25 6.43
C ASP A 75 17.42 4.10 6.43
N THR A 76 17.34 5.36 6.87
CA THR A 76 18.53 6.24 6.86
C THR A 76 18.51 7.24 8.02
N SER A 77 19.66 7.86 8.26
CA SER A 77 19.96 8.74 9.39
C SER A 77 18.87 9.80 9.66
N LEU A 78 18.62 10.10 10.94
CA LEU A 78 17.55 11.00 11.42
C LEU A 78 17.44 12.32 10.61
N ASN A 79 18.57 12.91 10.22
CA ASN A 79 18.61 14.19 9.50
C ASN A 79 18.21 14.07 8.01
N GLU A 80 18.55 12.96 7.36
CA GLU A 80 18.20 12.73 5.96
C GLU A 80 16.71 12.41 5.83
N GLY A 81 16.16 11.60 6.75
CA GLY A 81 14.72 11.33 6.84
C GLY A 81 13.89 12.61 6.98
N LEU A 82 14.26 13.50 7.90
CA LEU A 82 13.59 14.79 8.08
C LEU A 82 13.68 15.70 6.85
N HIS A 83 14.81 15.68 6.13
CA HIS A 83 14.97 16.44 4.89
C HIS A 83 14.07 15.91 3.76
N PHE A 84 13.95 14.58 3.62
CA PHE A 84 13.04 13.96 2.64
C PHE A 84 11.56 14.18 2.98
N GLU A 85 11.20 14.12 4.26
CA GLU A 85 9.85 14.46 4.72
C GLU A 85 9.51 15.93 4.42
N GLY A 86 10.47 16.84 4.65
CA GLY A 86 10.33 18.24 4.27
C GLY A 86 10.09 18.44 2.77
N ILE A 87 10.82 17.71 1.92
CA ILE A 87 10.62 17.74 0.46
C ILE A 87 9.25 17.21 0.07
N LYS A 88 8.81 16.09 0.68
CA LYS A 88 7.47 15.51 0.47
C LYS A 88 6.39 16.52 0.82
N LYS A 89 6.52 17.22 1.95
CA LYS A 89 5.59 18.27 2.37
C LYS A 89 5.57 19.46 1.40
N ILE A 90 6.72 19.91 0.92
CA ILE A 90 6.81 21.01 -0.06
C ILE A 90 6.12 20.64 -1.38
N LEU A 91 6.36 19.43 -1.88
CA LEU A 91 5.74 18.95 -3.11
C LEU A 91 4.22 18.79 -2.96
N ASN A 92 3.75 18.24 -1.85
CA ASN A 92 2.32 18.13 -1.56
C ASN A 92 1.64 19.50 -1.46
N ASN A 93 2.25 20.47 -0.78
CA ASN A 93 1.70 21.82 -0.69
C ASN A 93 1.60 22.49 -2.07
N LYS A 94 2.58 22.27 -2.95
CA LYS A 94 2.56 22.78 -4.32
C LYS A 94 1.51 22.09 -5.19
N LEU A 95 1.36 20.77 -5.07
CA LEU A 95 0.29 20.03 -5.76
C LEU A 95 -1.10 20.52 -5.33
N GLN A 96 -1.32 20.69 -4.03
CA GLN A 96 -2.56 21.25 -3.49
C GLN A 96 -2.83 22.66 -4.04
N SER A 97 -1.80 23.51 -4.13
CA SER A 97 -1.95 24.85 -4.72
C SER A 97 -2.39 24.79 -6.19
N VAL A 98 -1.87 23.84 -6.96
CA VAL A 98 -2.28 23.62 -8.36
C VAL A 98 -3.70 23.07 -8.45
N GLN A 99 -4.08 22.16 -7.56
CA GLN A 99 -5.45 21.64 -7.46
C GLN A 99 -6.46 22.74 -7.16
N MET A 100 -6.15 23.62 -6.21
CA MET A 100 -7.01 24.75 -5.87
C MET A 100 -7.22 25.70 -7.06
N LEU A 101 -6.16 26.02 -7.79
CA LEU A 101 -6.24 26.84 -9.01
C LEU A 101 -7.09 26.18 -10.10
N LEU A 102 -7.01 24.86 -10.23
CA LEU A 102 -7.78 24.10 -11.22
C LEU A 102 -9.27 24.07 -10.84
N GLN A 103 -9.59 23.88 -9.56
CA GLN A 103 -10.96 23.92 -9.05
C GLN A 103 -11.58 25.31 -9.18
N GLU A 104 -10.83 26.37 -8.88
CA GLU A 104 -11.26 27.77 -9.05
C GLU A 104 -11.58 28.08 -10.53
N LYS A 105 -10.75 27.60 -11.45
CA LYS A 105 -11.03 27.74 -12.89
C LYS A 105 -12.29 26.96 -13.28
N LYS A 106 -12.43 25.70 -12.86
CA LYS A 106 -13.62 24.88 -13.14
C LYS A 106 -14.91 25.53 -12.62
N SER A 107 -14.90 26.04 -11.38
CA SER A 107 -16.07 26.70 -10.80
C SER A 107 -16.40 28.01 -11.53
N THR A 108 -15.39 28.79 -11.92
CA THR A 108 -15.58 30.01 -12.71
C THR A 108 -16.28 29.71 -14.03
N PHE A 109 -15.81 28.71 -14.79
CA PHE A 109 -16.45 28.31 -16.05
C PHE A 109 -17.89 27.83 -15.84
N LEU A 110 -18.14 26.98 -14.85
CA LEU A 110 -19.49 26.50 -14.55
C LEU A 110 -20.44 27.64 -14.15
N SER A 111 -19.95 28.61 -13.37
CA SER A 111 -20.76 29.76 -12.95
C SER A 111 -21.11 30.70 -14.12
N THR A 112 -20.18 30.91 -15.06
CA THR A 112 -20.44 31.71 -16.28
C THR A 112 -21.40 31.00 -17.24
N THR A 113 -21.33 29.67 -17.39
CA THR A 113 -22.25 28.93 -18.28
C THR A 113 -23.68 28.89 -17.71
N ILE A 114 -23.86 28.96 -16.39
CA ILE A 114 -25.18 29.01 -15.75
C ILE A 114 -25.83 30.40 -15.90
N THR A 115 -25.06 31.46 -16.17
CA THR A 115 -25.60 32.83 -16.30
C THR A 115 -26.30 33.10 -17.64
N ASP A 116 -26.07 32.24 -18.66
CA ASP A 116 -26.69 32.33 -19.99
C ASP A 116 -27.96 31.46 -20.15
N LEU A 117 -28.47 30.88 -19.08
CA LEU A 117 -29.81 30.29 -19.07
C LEU A 117 -30.84 31.43 -19.00
N GLU A 118 -31.14 32.05 -20.14
CA GLU A 118 -32.41 32.75 -20.32
C GLU A 118 -33.53 31.79 -19.87
N PRO A 119 -34.53 32.23 -19.09
CA PRO A 119 -35.66 31.38 -18.77
C PRO A 119 -36.26 30.88 -20.09
N GLU A 120 -36.26 29.57 -20.32
CA GLU A 120 -36.91 28.97 -21.47
C GLU A 120 -38.31 29.57 -21.57
N LYS A 121 -38.60 30.26 -22.69
CA LYS A 121 -39.95 30.76 -22.98
C LYS A 121 -40.89 29.57 -22.79
N PRO A 122 -42.01 29.73 -22.06
CA PRO A 122 -42.91 28.62 -21.79
C PRO A 122 -43.31 28.01 -23.12
N ILE A 123 -42.89 26.76 -23.32
CA ILE A 123 -43.31 25.97 -24.48
C ILE A 123 -44.83 25.87 -24.34
N ILE A 124 -45.57 26.59 -25.18
CA ILE A 124 -47.02 26.44 -25.26
C ILE A 124 -47.25 25.07 -25.87
N TYR A 125 -47.41 24.06 -25.02
CA TYR A 125 -47.80 22.74 -25.44
C TYR A 125 -49.15 22.85 -26.14
N LYS A 126 -49.19 22.42 -27.41
CA LYS A 126 -50.46 22.23 -28.11
C LYS A 126 -51.29 21.30 -27.23
N ARG A 127 -52.44 21.77 -26.72
CA ARG A 127 -53.35 20.94 -25.92
C ARG A 127 -53.68 19.72 -26.77
N ILE A 128 -53.27 18.54 -26.30
CA ILE A 128 -53.63 17.27 -26.91
C ILE A 128 -55.14 17.16 -26.72
N GLU A 129 -55.91 17.40 -27.79
CA GLU A 129 -57.37 17.35 -27.77
C GLU A 129 -57.89 15.91 -27.68
N ASP A 130 -57.03 14.94 -27.97
CA ASP A 130 -57.37 13.52 -27.97
C ASP A 130 -57.03 12.86 -26.63
N THR A 131 -58.01 12.85 -25.72
CA THR A 131 -57.91 12.26 -24.37
C THR A 131 -57.55 10.77 -24.41
N SER A 132 -57.82 10.09 -25.52
CA SER A 132 -57.50 8.68 -25.74
C SER A 132 -55.99 8.43 -25.86
N GLN A 133 -55.25 9.30 -26.55
CA GLN A 133 -53.79 9.22 -26.67
C GLN A 133 -53.09 9.56 -25.35
N LEU A 134 -53.65 10.51 -24.60
CA LEU A 134 -53.10 10.89 -23.30
C LEU A 134 -53.23 9.76 -22.27
N PHE A 135 -54.36 9.06 -22.26
CA PHE A 135 -54.56 7.89 -21.41
C PHE A 135 -53.61 6.73 -21.77
N LEU A 136 -53.42 6.45 -23.07
CA LEU A 136 -52.46 5.44 -23.54
C LEU A 136 -51.02 5.79 -23.15
N MET A 137 -50.61 7.06 -23.28
CA MET A 137 -49.29 7.52 -22.84
C MET A 137 -49.09 7.42 -21.33
N GLU A 138 -50.10 7.75 -20.52
CA GLU A 138 -50.03 7.59 -19.06
C GLU A 138 -49.92 6.12 -18.66
N GLU A 139 -50.66 5.23 -19.33
CA GLU A 139 -50.60 3.79 -19.10
C GLU A 139 -49.23 3.20 -19.49
N GLU A 140 -48.67 3.61 -20.63
CA GLU A 140 -47.31 3.21 -21.04
C GLU A 140 -46.26 3.72 -20.07
N ASN A 141 -46.34 4.99 -19.64
CA ASN A 141 -45.42 5.54 -18.64
C ASN A 141 -45.49 4.80 -17.31
N LYS A 142 -46.70 4.46 -16.85
CA LYS A 142 -46.89 3.66 -15.63
C LYS A 142 -46.24 2.28 -15.77
N LYS A 143 -46.43 1.62 -16.90
CA LYS A 143 -45.84 0.31 -17.19
C LYS A 143 -44.32 0.37 -17.27
N ILE A 144 -43.76 1.43 -17.85
CA ILE A 144 -42.32 1.68 -17.88
C ILE A 144 -41.80 1.88 -16.44
N MET A 145 -42.47 2.69 -15.62
CA MET A 145 -42.07 2.92 -14.23
C MET A 145 -42.11 1.64 -13.40
N GLU A 146 -43.12 0.80 -13.57
CA GLU A 146 -43.21 -0.52 -12.91
C GLU A 146 -42.08 -1.45 -13.38
N SER A 147 -41.73 -1.43 -14.66
CA SER A 147 -40.58 -2.20 -15.17
C SER A 147 -39.24 -1.70 -14.60
N LEU A 148 -39.05 -0.39 -14.46
CA LEU A 148 -37.83 0.19 -13.91
C LEU A 148 -37.69 -0.11 -12.41
N THR A 149 -38.78 -0.03 -11.65
CA THR A 149 -38.76 -0.33 -10.21
C THR A 149 -38.48 -1.82 -9.93
N THR A 150 -39.01 -2.73 -10.74
CA THR A 150 -38.68 -4.16 -10.64
C THR A 150 -37.23 -4.46 -10.99
N ILE A 151 -36.68 -3.78 -12.02
CA ILE A 151 -35.26 -3.86 -12.36
C ILE A 151 -34.39 -3.33 -11.22
N ASP A 152 -34.70 -2.16 -10.65
CA ASP A 152 -33.96 -1.59 -9.52
C ASP A 152 -33.96 -2.52 -8.29
N TYR A 153 -35.11 -3.13 -7.98
CA TYR A 153 -35.21 -4.12 -6.92
C TYR A 153 -34.31 -5.34 -7.17
N SER A 154 -34.30 -5.84 -8.42
CA SER A 154 -33.45 -6.97 -8.80
C SER A 154 -31.96 -6.62 -8.71
N LEU A 155 -31.57 -5.40 -9.09
CA LEU A 155 -30.20 -4.89 -9.00
C LEU A 155 -29.75 -4.76 -7.55
N LYS A 156 -30.59 -4.19 -6.67
CA LYS A 156 -30.34 -4.11 -5.23
C LYS A 156 -30.14 -5.49 -4.61
N LYS A 157 -30.98 -6.46 -4.98
CA LYS A 157 -30.85 -7.85 -4.52
C LYS A 157 -29.54 -8.48 -4.97
N THR A 158 -29.15 -8.27 -6.23
CA THR A 158 -27.88 -8.76 -6.77
C THR A 158 -26.69 -8.11 -6.09
N ARG A 159 -26.72 -6.79 -5.86
CA ARG A 159 -25.67 -6.07 -5.15
C ARG A 159 -25.49 -6.59 -3.72
N LYS A 160 -26.60 -6.88 -3.02
CA LYS A 160 -26.54 -7.49 -1.68
C LYS A 160 -25.86 -8.86 -1.72
N ARG A 161 -26.22 -9.72 -2.68
CA ARG A 161 -25.57 -11.03 -2.84
C ARG A 161 -24.08 -10.93 -3.14
N ILE A 162 -23.66 -9.93 -3.92
CA ILE A 162 -22.24 -9.69 -4.20
C ILE A 162 -21.50 -9.30 -2.92
N MET A 163 -22.09 -8.43 -2.10
CA MET A 163 -21.50 -8.07 -0.79
C MET A 163 -21.41 -9.28 0.14
N ASP A 164 -22.45 -10.13 0.16
CA ASP A 164 -22.45 -11.36 0.95
C ASP A 164 -21.32 -12.30 0.48
N ILE A 165 -21.16 -12.50 -0.83
CA ILE A 165 -20.05 -13.29 -1.42
C ILE A 165 -18.70 -12.73 -1.00
N GLN A 166 -18.52 -11.41 -1.06
CA GLN A 166 -17.27 -10.77 -0.70
C GLN A 166 -16.94 -11.00 0.78
N SER A 167 -17.93 -10.86 1.68
CA SER A 167 -17.73 -11.16 3.10
C SER A 167 -17.32 -12.62 3.35
N ILE A 168 -17.90 -13.57 2.61
CA ILE A 168 -17.53 -14.98 2.69
C ILE A 168 -16.09 -15.18 2.21
N GLN A 169 -15.69 -14.52 1.12
CA GLN A 169 -14.32 -14.59 0.60
C GLN A 169 -13.31 -14.04 1.61
N ASP A 170 -13.63 -12.94 2.29
CA ASP A 170 -12.76 -12.37 3.33
C ASP A 170 -12.59 -13.35 4.51
N ILE A 171 -13.68 -13.98 4.95
CA ILE A 171 -13.65 -15.00 6.01
C ILE A 171 -12.82 -16.22 5.58
N ILE A 172 -12.97 -16.68 4.33
CA ILE A 172 -12.16 -17.78 3.79
C ILE A 172 -10.68 -17.38 3.79
N GLY A 173 -10.36 -16.16 3.35
CA GLY A 173 -8.99 -15.64 3.37
C GLY A 173 -8.37 -15.67 4.77
N LEU A 174 -9.12 -15.20 5.77
CA LEU A 174 -8.69 -15.23 7.17
C LEU A 174 -8.44 -16.67 7.66
N HIS A 175 -9.34 -17.59 7.34
CA HIS A 175 -9.20 -19.00 7.72
C HIS A 175 -8.03 -19.69 7.02
N LEU A 176 -7.73 -19.34 5.77
CA LEU A 176 -6.57 -19.86 5.05
C LEU A 176 -5.29 -19.35 5.68
N TYR A 177 -5.21 -18.07 6.00
CA TYR A 177 -4.05 -17.49 6.70
C TYR A 177 -3.81 -18.16 8.06
N ALA A 178 -4.86 -18.32 8.86
CA ALA A 178 -4.76 -19.00 10.17
C ALA A 178 -4.42 -20.50 10.04
N GLN A 179 -4.78 -21.14 8.92
CA GLN A 179 -4.39 -22.52 8.66
C GLN A 179 -2.92 -22.63 8.24
N ASP A 180 -2.40 -21.67 7.49
CA ASP A 180 -1.00 -21.62 7.06
C ASP A 180 -0.07 -21.53 8.29
N GLU A 181 -0.37 -20.62 9.22
CA GLU A 181 0.37 -20.50 10.48
C GLU A 181 0.35 -21.81 11.30
N ARG A 182 -0.79 -22.51 11.30
CA ARG A 182 -0.90 -23.83 11.98
C ARG A 182 -0.09 -24.90 11.27
N ILE A 183 -0.02 -24.88 9.94
CA ILE A 183 0.79 -25.83 9.17
C ILE A 183 2.27 -25.63 9.50
N ASP A 184 2.74 -24.39 9.58
CA ASP A 184 4.13 -24.10 9.98
C ASP A 184 4.44 -24.64 11.38
N CYS A 185 3.54 -24.42 12.34
CA CYS A 185 3.67 -25.01 13.69
C CYS A 185 3.73 -26.55 13.66
N ILE A 186 2.92 -27.18 12.80
CA ILE A 186 2.92 -28.65 12.63
C ILE A 186 4.24 -29.12 12.00
N ILE A 187 4.78 -28.39 11.03
CA ILE A 187 6.05 -28.70 10.38
C ILE A 187 7.19 -28.64 11.40
N ASP A 188 7.23 -27.59 12.21
CA ASP A 188 8.26 -27.41 13.25
C ASP A 188 8.18 -28.50 14.31
N THR A 189 6.99 -28.75 14.85
CA THR A 189 6.78 -29.82 15.85
C THR A 189 7.10 -31.21 15.28
N THR A 190 6.78 -31.46 14.01
CA THR A 190 7.12 -32.72 13.33
C THR A 190 8.63 -32.85 13.12
N SER A 191 9.30 -31.76 12.75
CA SER A 191 10.76 -31.69 12.60
C SER A 191 11.47 -32.00 13.91
N ASP A 192 11.02 -31.40 15.01
CA ASP A 192 11.60 -31.63 16.33
C ASP A 192 11.29 -33.02 16.86
N THR A 193 10.07 -33.53 16.63
CA THR A 193 9.73 -34.93 16.93
C THR A 193 10.64 -35.89 16.16
N LYS A 194 10.89 -35.64 14.87
CA LYS A 194 11.80 -36.44 14.06
C LYS A 194 13.23 -36.40 14.61
N LYS A 195 13.74 -35.22 14.99
CA LYS A 195 15.05 -35.08 15.64
C LYS A 195 15.12 -35.89 16.94
N ASN A 196 14.08 -35.80 17.79
CA ASN A 196 14.00 -36.54 19.05
C ASN A 196 13.95 -38.05 18.84
N VAL A 197 13.22 -38.55 17.83
CA VAL A 197 13.15 -39.98 17.51
C VAL A 197 14.51 -40.49 17.00
N ILE A 198 15.16 -39.75 16.09
CA ILE A 198 16.49 -40.10 15.58
C ILE A 198 17.52 -40.09 16.71
N GLY A 199 17.49 -39.04 17.55
CA GLY A 199 18.35 -38.92 18.73
C GLY A 199 18.14 -40.10 19.68
N SER A 200 16.89 -40.40 20.03
CA SER A 200 16.52 -41.50 20.93
C SER A 200 16.97 -42.86 20.39
N LYS A 201 16.83 -43.11 19.08
CA LYS A 201 17.35 -44.32 18.44
C LYS A 201 18.86 -44.45 18.60
N SER A 202 19.60 -43.37 18.35
CA SER A 202 21.06 -43.31 18.56
C SER A 202 21.44 -43.55 20.03
N PHE A 203 20.70 -42.98 20.99
CA PHE A 203 20.91 -43.23 22.43
C PHE A 203 20.64 -44.69 22.80
N LEU A 204 19.58 -45.30 22.28
CA LEU A 204 19.26 -46.72 22.51
C LEU A 204 20.35 -47.63 21.94
N ASP A 205 20.87 -47.34 20.75
CA ASP A 205 21.94 -48.12 20.13
C ASP A 205 23.26 -47.99 20.91
N LYS A 206 23.60 -46.79 21.40
CA LYS A 206 24.73 -46.57 22.32
C LYS A 206 24.55 -47.32 23.64
N ASN A 207 23.36 -47.30 24.24
CA ASN A 207 23.07 -48.02 25.49
C ASN A 207 23.16 -49.54 25.31
N LYS A 208 22.73 -50.09 24.16
CA LYS A 208 22.93 -51.52 23.85
C LYS A 208 24.42 -51.88 23.77
N ALA A 209 25.24 -51.03 23.14
CA ALA A 209 26.69 -51.23 23.08
C ALA A 209 27.34 -51.15 24.47
N MET A 210 26.95 -50.15 25.27
CA MET A 210 27.43 -49.96 26.64
C MET A 210 27.02 -51.13 27.56
N GLY A 211 25.79 -51.64 27.43
CA GLY A 211 25.32 -52.81 28.19
C GLY A 211 26.13 -54.09 27.88
N LYS A 212 26.56 -54.28 26.63
CA LYS A 212 27.48 -55.39 26.27
C LYS A 212 28.88 -55.20 26.86
N ALA A 213 29.37 -53.97 26.96
CA ALA A 213 30.66 -53.67 27.57
C ALA A 213 30.62 -53.89 29.09
N ILE A 214 29.59 -53.39 29.77
CA ILE A 214 29.37 -53.60 31.22
C ILE A 214 29.27 -55.09 31.53
N ARG A 215 28.53 -55.87 30.74
CA ARG A 215 28.43 -57.32 30.94
C ARG A 215 29.80 -58.01 30.88
N ARG A 216 30.67 -57.60 29.95
CA ARG A 216 32.05 -58.11 29.86
C ARG A 216 32.88 -57.73 31.08
N ILE A 217 32.79 -56.49 31.54
CA ILE A 217 33.51 -56.02 32.74
C ILE A 217 33.08 -56.80 33.98
N VAL A 218 31.76 -56.96 34.19
CA VAL A 218 31.21 -57.73 35.32
C VAL A 218 31.70 -59.18 35.29
N PHE A 219 31.76 -59.81 34.12
CA PHE A 219 32.28 -61.16 33.98
C PHE A 219 33.76 -61.26 34.36
N ILE A 220 34.60 -60.31 33.92
CA ILE A 220 36.02 -60.27 34.28
C ILE A 220 36.20 -60.10 35.79
N ILE A 221 35.40 -59.22 36.42
CA ILE A 221 35.44 -59.01 37.87
C ILE A 221 35.06 -60.30 38.61
N LEU A 222 33.99 -60.97 38.20
CA LEU A 222 33.57 -62.26 38.78
C LEU A 222 34.64 -63.34 38.65
N LEU A 223 35.29 -63.42 37.49
CA LEU A 223 36.38 -64.36 37.25
C LEU A 223 37.57 -64.07 38.18
N CYS A 224 37.96 -62.80 38.30
CA CYS A 224 39.05 -62.38 39.19
C CYS A 224 38.72 -62.70 40.66
N LEU A 225 37.49 -62.42 41.10
CA LEU A 225 37.02 -62.72 42.46
C LEU A 225 37.05 -64.23 42.75
N SER A 226 36.64 -65.04 41.77
CA SER A 226 36.70 -66.50 41.87
C SER A 226 38.13 -67.01 42.00
N PHE A 227 39.10 -66.41 41.30
CA PHE A 227 40.52 -66.75 41.46
C PHE A 227 41.06 -66.37 42.84
N VAL A 228 40.70 -65.19 43.35
CA VAL A 228 41.07 -64.76 44.71
C VAL A 228 40.51 -65.72 45.77
N LEU A 229 39.24 -66.12 45.64
CA LEU A 229 38.61 -67.10 46.52
C LEU A 229 39.30 -68.47 46.47
N LEU A 230 39.70 -68.92 45.28
CA LEU A 230 40.42 -70.19 45.12
C LEU A 230 41.81 -70.13 45.76
N PHE A 231 42.54 -69.03 45.59
CA PHE A 231 43.82 -68.80 46.28
C PHE A 231 43.67 -68.76 47.79
N LEU A 232 42.61 -68.11 48.30
CA LEU A 232 42.32 -68.04 49.73
C LEU A 232 42.04 -69.44 50.31
N HIS A 233 41.27 -70.28 49.60
CA HIS A 233 41.01 -71.67 49.99
C HIS A 233 42.26 -72.56 49.88
N PHE A 234 43.19 -72.28 48.95
CA PHE A 234 44.41 -73.07 48.83
C PHE A 234 45.42 -72.75 49.94
N TYR A 235 45.42 -71.51 50.44
CA TYR A 235 46.36 -71.05 51.45
C TYR A 235 45.88 -71.30 52.89
N HIS A 236 44.58 -71.53 53.08
CA HIS A 236 43.95 -71.85 54.36
C HIS A 236 43.66 -73.35 54.48
#